data_AF-A0A0X3PC71-F1
#
_entry.id   AF-A0A0X3PC71-F1
#
_cell.length_a   1.000
_cell.length_b   1.000
_cell.length_c   1.000
_cell.angle_alpha   90.00
_cell.angle_beta   90.00
_cell.angle_gamma   90.00
#
_symmetry.space_group_name_H-M   'P 1'
#
loop_
_entity.id
_entity.type
_entity.pdbx_description
1 polymer ?
#
loop_
_entity_poly.entity_id
_entity_poly.type
_entity_poly.pdbx_seq_one_letter_code
_entity_poly.pdbx_strand_id
1 'polypeptide(L)'
;MSRRAFSSIPERRSYATTSAAPNIPPGTVRKTKPRQKSAVNEKIISLLEYLESTGYPEAVSSRTLQSPSSQLVMHIFEFIVRLTDPSFGIPSAKAAAEDCFLSTLRTLGYRGTMSKSLISTPGAMHAWPHILSALDWLRAESQAANEAMASQTVFSPHNRQVLSEPPLPKTVLEFFVKALREDPSGNIDPDSYIVKEFTASVEAAFGCSAGQIKSMEAEIKELEAEPTCDHLRAREESLRASIREAEAAASAARDEVDHLLVTMVDAEVRLRLFDFFVMYLWVSLVVW
;
A
#
# COMPACT_ATOMS: atom_id res chain seq x y z
N MET A 1 -52.77 58.79 82.30
CA MET A 1 -52.32 57.68 83.18
C MET A 1 -50.94 57.26 82.69
N SER A 2 -49.86 57.69 83.36
CA SER A 2 -49.07 56.89 84.33
C SER A 2 -48.39 55.69 83.65
N ARG A 3 -47.07 55.46 83.70
CA ARG A 3 -46.01 55.88 84.63
C ARG A 3 -44.64 55.58 84.00
N ARG A 4 -43.64 56.40 84.34
CA ARG A 4 -42.23 56.00 84.42
C ARG A 4 -42.03 55.05 85.63
N ALA A 5 -41.08 54.13 85.52
CA ALA A 5 -40.33 53.56 86.65
C ALA A 5 -38.89 53.32 86.16
N PHE A 6 -37.89 54.10 86.61
CA PHE A 6 -37.05 53.94 87.83
C PHE A 6 -36.22 52.65 87.78
N SER A 7 -34.91 52.78 87.49
CA SER A 7 -33.76 52.74 88.43
C SER A 7 -33.35 51.28 88.77
N SER A 8 -32.11 50.87 88.99
CA SER A 8 -30.94 51.52 89.57
C SER A 8 -29.69 50.63 89.32
N ILE A 9 -28.54 51.29 89.24
CA ILE A 9 -27.10 50.90 89.38
C ILE A 9 -26.85 49.94 90.61
N PRO A 10 -25.69 49.24 90.87
CA PRO A 10 -24.31 49.30 90.31
C PRO A 10 -23.52 47.98 90.06
N GLU A 11 -22.36 48.18 89.43
CA GLU A 11 -21.00 47.60 89.64
C GLU A 11 -20.79 46.19 90.22
N ARG A 12 -19.90 45.45 89.55
CA ARG A 12 -18.74 44.86 90.24
C ARG A 12 -17.50 44.78 89.34
N ARG A 13 -16.53 45.65 89.63
CA ARG A 13 -15.17 45.58 89.11
C ARG A 13 -14.43 44.46 89.83
N SER A 14 -13.84 43.51 89.09
CA SER A 14 -12.87 42.55 89.64
C SER A 14 -11.72 42.32 88.65
N TYR A 15 -10.61 43.01 88.95
CA TYR A 15 -9.20 42.67 88.72
C TYR A 15 -8.81 41.60 87.67
N ALA A 16 -8.11 42.10 86.64
CA ALA A 16 -6.70 41.84 86.33
C ALA A 16 -6.21 40.43 85.90
N THR A 17 -5.46 40.46 84.79
CA THR A 17 -4.12 39.85 84.59
C THR A 17 -4.02 38.67 83.61
N THR A 18 -3.41 39.01 82.45
CA THR A 18 -2.50 38.25 81.57
C THR A 18 -2.96 36.96 80.89
N SER A 19 -2.96 36.95 79.55
CA SER A 19 -1.85 36.39 78.75
C SER A 19 -2.25 36.31 77.28
N ALA A 20 -1.28 36.58 76.40
CA ALA A 20 -1.43 36.87 74.98
C ALA A 20 -1.50 35.63 74.07
N ALA A 21 -2.33 35.72 73.01
CA ALA A 21 -2.05 35.19 71.68
C ALA A 21 -2.97 35.88 70.64
N PRO A 22 -2.44 36.57 69.61
CA PRO A 22 -3.27 37.19 68.57
C PRO A 22 -3.73 36.17 67.52
N ASN A 23 -5.05 36.07 67.33
CA ASN A 23 -5.68 35.42 66.18
C ASN A 23 -5.36 36.19 64.89
N ILE A 24 -4.81 35.48 63.90
CA ILE A 24 -4.57 35.97 62.53
C ILE A 24 -5.90 35.88 61.75
N PRO A 25 -6.33 36.93 61.03
CA PRO A 25 -7.53 36.88 60.18
C PRO A 25 -7.26 36.11 58.87
N PRO A 26 -8.26 35.41 58.30
CA PRO A 26 -8.07 34.62 57.10
C PRO A 26 -7.91 35.53 55.88
N GLY A 27 -6.69 35.57 55.34
CA GLY A 27 -6.38 36.21 54.07
C GLY A 27 -7.06 35.51 52.90
N THR A 28 -7.77 36.29 52.09
CA THR A 28 -8.29 35.86 50.80
C THR A 28 -7.12 35.48 49.89
N VAL A 29 -6.89 34.17 49.71
CA VAL A 29 -5.95 33.66 48.71
C VAL A 29 -6.52 33.96 47.33
N ARG A 30 -6.10 35.08 46.72
CA ARG A 30 -6.19 35.22 45.26
C ARG A 30 -5.32 34.11 44.66
N LYS A 31 -5.95 33.15 43.99
CA LYS A 31 -5.26 32.21 43.11
C LYS A 31 -4.53 33.01 42.02
N THR A 32 -3.25 33.26 42.23
CA THR A 32 -2.34 33.82 41.23
C THR A 32 -2.20 32.77 40.13
N LYS A 33 -2.66 33.06 38.91
CA LYS A 33 -2.52 32.18 37.74
C LYS A 33 -1.02 32.08 37.37
N PRO A 34 -0.35 30.92 37.48
CA PRO A 34 0.98 30.73 36.95
C PRO A 34 0.84 29.80 35.72
N ARG A 35 0.53 30.34 34.52
CA ARG A 35 0.43 29.45 33.33
C ARG A 35 0.52 30.06 31.93
N GLN A 36 0.25 31.36 31.75
CA GLN A 36 0.20 31.93 30.39
C GLN A 36 1.58 32.25 29.78
N LYS A 37 2.53 32.72 30.59
CA LYS A 37 3.87 33.08 30.09
C LYS A 37 4.69 31.85 29.64
N SER A 38 4.54 30.71 30.31
CA SER A 38 5.21 29.47 29.91
C SER A 38 4.63 28.94 28.60
N ALA A 39 3.30 28.91 28.45
CA ALA A 39 2.65 28.43 27.22
C ALA A 39 2.95 29.29 25.98
N VAL A 40 3.08 30.61 26.14
CA VAL A 40 3.51 31.49 25.03
C VAL A 40 4.96 31.19 24.63
N ASN A 41 5.86 31.03 25.60
CA ASN A 41 7.25 30.73 25.33
C ASN A 41 7.45 29.36 24.67
N GLU A 42 6.70 28.34 25.11
CA GLU A 42 6.71 27.01 24.49
C GLU A 42 6.37 27.10 23.00
N LYS A 43 5.30 27.83 22.64
CA LYS A 43 4.91 28.04 21.24
C LYS A 43 5.94 28.83 20.43
N ILE A 44 6.60 29.82 21.05
CA ILE A 44 7.68 30.56 20.39
C ILE A 44 8.85 29.62 20.07
N ILE A 45 9.24 28.75 21.00
CA ILE A 45 10.34 27.80 20.81
C ILE A 45 9.98 26.83 19.68
N SER A 46 8.81 26.20 19.73
CA SER A 46 8.38 25.27 18.68
C SER A 46 8.25 25.92 17.30
N LEU A 47 7.83 27.20 17.25
CA LEU A 47 7.80 27.96 16.00
C LEU A 47 9.20 28.22 15.46
N LEU A 48 10.17 28.57 16.32
CA LEU A 48 11.56 28.80 15.90
C LEU A 48 12.21 27.53 15.36
N GLU A 49 12.09 26.42 16.09
CA GLU A 49 12.62 25.11 15.66
C GLU A 49 12.04 24.69 14.31
N TYR A 50 10.74 24.96 14.10
CA TYR A 50 10.10 24.69 12.83
C TYR A 50 10.61 25.60 11.70
N LEU A 51 10.75 26.91 11.94
CA LEU A 51 11.26 27.84 10.93
C LEU A 51 12.71 27.52 10.55
N GLU A 52 13.54 27.09 11.50
CA GLU A 52 14.91 26.67 11.26
C GLU A 52 14.96 25.37 10.43
N SER A 53 14.18 24.35 10.82
CA SER A 53 14.13 23.07 10.09
C SER A 53 13.56 23.17 8.67
N THR A 54 12.69 24.15 8.41
CA THR A 54 12.10 24.38 7.08
C THR A 54 12.88 25.37 6.22
N GLY A 55 13.97 25.95 6.74
CA GLY A 55 14.86 26.84 5.98
C GLY A 55 14.33 28.26 5.79
N TYR A 56 13.65 28.83 6.80
CA TYR A 56 13.18 30.21 6.76
C TYR A 56 14.35 31.18 6.49
N PRO A 57 14.25 32.09 5.50
CA PRO A 57 15.40 32.84 4.98
C PRO A 57 15.85 34.01 5.88
N GLU A 58 14.98 34.52 6.76
CA GLU A 58 15.33 35.65 7.62
C GLU A 58 15.71 35.19 9.03
N ALA A 59 16.67 35.85 9.66
CA ALA A 59 17.06 35.55 11.03
C ALA A 59 15.95 35.95 12.03
N VAL A 60 15.27 34.97 12.62
CA VAL A 60 14.26 35.18 13.67
C VAL A 60 14.84 34.75 15.01
N SER A 61 14.65 35.58 16.05
CA SER A 61 15.09 35.26 17.41
C SER A 61 13.90 35.16 18.36
N SER A 62 14.09 34.46 19.48
CA SER A 62 13.07 34.42 20.55
C SER A 62 12.68 35.82 21.02
N ARG A 63 13.64 36.76 21.09
CA ARG A 63 13.38 38.15 21.49
C ARG A 63 12.47 38.89 20.50
N THR A 64 12.67 38.71 19.20
CA THR A 64 11.82 39.37 18.19
C THR A 64 10.41 38.79 18.16
N LEU A 65 10.25 37.50 18.48
CA LEU A 65 8.94 36.84 18.61
C LEU A 65 8.22 37.11 19.93
N GLN A 66 8.83 37.76 20.93
CA GLN A 66 8.09 38.19 22.12
C GLN A 66 7.13 39.36 21.83
N SER A 67 7.48 40.20 20.84
CA SER A 67 6.67 41.34 20.39
C SER A 67 6.99 41.63 18.92
N PRO A 68 6.46 40.82 17.99
CA PRO A 68 6.84 40.91 16.57
C PRO A 68 6.20 42.11 15.87
N SER A 69 6.85 42.54 14.80
CA SER A 69 6.28 43.54 13.88
C SER A 69 5.20 42.92 13.00
N SER A 70 4.31 43.76 12.46
CA SER A 70 3.28 43.30 11.52
C SER A 70 3.87 42.67 10.26
N GLN A 71 4.98 43.23 9.76
CA GLN A 71 5.69 42.65 8.62
C GLN A 71 6.21 41.25 8.95
N LEU A 72 6.89 41.07 10.09
CA LEU A 72 7.45 39.77 10.47
C LEU A 72 6.36 38.68 10.58
N VAL A 73 5.22 39.01 11.19
CA VAL A 73 4.09 38.06 11.28
C VAL A 73 3.58 37.67 9.90
N MET A 74 3.45 38.63 8.98
CA MET A 74 3.00 38.35 7.62
C MET A 74 4.02 37.53 6.84
N HIS A 75 5.32 37.81 6.95
CA HIS A 75 6.38 37.04 6.30
C HIS A 75 6.45 35.60 6.81
N ILE A 76 6.34 35.39 8.12
CA ILE A 76 6.27 34.05 8.71
C ILE A 76 5.02 33.32 8.21
N PHE A 77 3.85 33.97 8.25
CA PHE A 77 2.60 33.38 7.78
C PHE A 77 2.69 32.98 6.30
N GLU A 78 3.15 33.89 5.44
CA GLU A 78 3.32 33.65 4.01
C GLU A 78 4.26 32.48 3.74
N PHE A 79 5.39 32.44 4.45
CA PHE A 79 6.35 31.36 4.30
C PHE A 79 5.72 30.00 4.63
N ILE A 80 5.02 29.89 5.77
CA ILE A 80 4.42 28.60 6.17
C ILE A 80 3.33 28.17 5.17
N VAL A 81 2.51 29.11 4.67
CA VAL A 81 1.52 28.78 3.64
C VAL A 81 2.21 28.40 2.31
N ARG A 82 3.34 29.02 1.96
CA ARG A 82 4.11 28.66 0.76
C ARG A 82 4.71 27.26 0.78
N LEU A 83 4.86 26.66 1.96
CA LEU A 83 5.28 25.25 2.08
C LEU A 83 4.21 24.30 1.54
N THR A 84 2.93 24.69 1.55
CA THR A 84 1.83 23.89 1.00
C THR A 84 1.34 24.41 -0.36
N ASP A 85 1.36 25.72 -0.58
CA ASP A 85 1.01 26.36 -1.85
C ASP A 85 2.14 27.29 -2.33
N PRO A 86 3.05 26.81 -3.19
CA PRO A 86 4.17 27.60 -3.69
C PRO A 86 3.76 28.89 -4.45
N SER A 87 2.51 28.98 -4.91
CA SER A 87 2.00 30.15 -5.64
C SER A 87 1.41 31.24 -4.73
N PHE A 88 1.29 30.96 -3.43
CA PHE A 88 0.71 31.89 -2.46
C PHE A 88 1.58 33.14 -2.27
N GLY A 89 0.93 34.30 -2.21
CA GLY A 89 1.58 35.57 -1.92
C GLY A 89 0.63 36.55 -1.24
N ILE A 90 1.15 37.31 -0.28
CA ILE A 90 0.36 38.32 0.44
C ILE A 90 0.38 39.64 -0.35
N PRO A 91 -0.77 40.31 -0.52
CA PRO A 91 -0.82 41.63 -1.15
C PRO A 91 0.01 42.67 -0.39
N SER A 92 0.65 43.61 -1.10
CA SER A 92 1.49 44.65 -0.49
C SER A 92 0.70 45.68 0.33
N ALA A 93 -0.57 45.90 -0.01
CA ALA A 93 -1.44 46.84 0.71
C ALA A 93 -1.84 46.27 2.08
N LYS A 94 -1.51 46.98 3.17
CA LYS A 94 -1.74 46.53 4.55
C LYS A 94 -3.15 45.98 4.81
N ALA A 95 -4.19 46.70 4.40
CA ALA A 95 -5.57 46.27 4.62
C ALA A 95 -5.90 44.96 3.88
N ALA A 96 -5.39 44.81 2.65
CA ALA A 96 -5.56 43.60 1.85
C ALA A 96 -4.72 42.43 2.40
N ALA A 97 -3.55 42.69 2.97
CA ALA A 97 -2.74 41.69 3.66
C ALA A 97 -3.45 41.12 4.90
N GLU A 98 -4.03 41.99 5.73
CA GLU A 98 -4.82 41.59 6.90
C GLU A 98 -6.06 40.77 6.52
N ASP A 99 -6.76 41.18 5.45
CA ASP A 99 -7.93 40.45 4.94
C ASP A 99 -7.52 39.10 4.32
N CYS A 100 -6.39 39.06 3.60
CA CYS A 100 -5.80 37.83 3.07
C CYS A 100 -5.48 36.85 4.22
N PHE A 101 -4.77 37.29 5.27
CA PHE A 101 -4.46 36.49 6.45
C PHE A 101 -5.71 35.84 7.07
N LEU A 102 -6.77 36.64 7.30
CA LEU A 102 -8.03 36.14 7.85
C LEU A 102 -8.73 35.15 6.91
N SER A 103 -8.77 35.47 5.62
CA SER A 103 -9.44 34.64 4.61
C SER A 103 -8.75 33.29 4.47
N THR A 104 -7.42 33.27 4.39
CA THR A 104 -6.62 32.05 4.26
C THR A 104 -6.75 31.17 5.51
N LEU A 105 -6.67 31.73 6.72
CA LEU A 105 -6.91 30.96 7.95
C LEU A 105 -8.32 30.32 7.96
N ARG A 106 -9.34 31.04 7.50
CA ARG A 106 -10.70 30.50 7.40
C ARG A 106 -10.80 29.38 6.37
N THR A 107 -10.18 29.56 5.20
CA THR A 107 -10.16 28.55 4.13
C THR A 107 -9.45 27.27 4.57
N LEU A 108 -8.36 27.39 5.33
CA LEU A 108 -7.63 26.26 5.91
C LEU A 108 -8.34 25.63 7.12
N GLY A 109 -9.45 26.19 7.59
CA GLY A 109 -10.27 25.61 8.66
C GLY A 109 -9.88 26.01 10.08
N TYR A 110 -9.14 27.12 10.27
CA TYR A 110 -8.81 27.63 11.60
C TYR A 110 -10.08 27.96 12.40
N ARG A 111 -10.23 27.35 13.58
CA ARG A 111 -11.42 27.49 14.44
C ARG A 111 -11.30 28.57 15.52
N GLY A 112 -10.15 29.20 15.66
CA GLY A 112 -9.94 30.26 16.65
C GLY A 112 -10.58 31.58 16.23
N THR A 113 -10.96 32.40 17.22
CA THR A 113 -11.47 33.75 16.96
C THR A 113 -10.32 34.69 16.60
N MET A 114 -10.31 35.19 15.37
CA MET A 114 -9.35 36.20 14.89
C MET A 114 -10.10 37.39 14.30
N SER A 115 -9.70 38.61 14.67
CA SER A 115 -10.28 39.85 14.16
C SER A 115 -9.20 40.75 13.57
N LYS A 116 -9.59 41.65 12.67
CA LYS A 116 -8.69 42.62 12.03
C LYS A 116 -7.93 43.48 13.05
N SER A 117 -8.59 43.84 14.15
CA SER A 117 -7.99 44.62 15.25
C SER A 117 -6.79 43.95 15.92
N LEU A 118 -6.78 42.62 16.03
CA LEU A 118 -5.64 41.88 16.60
C LEU A 118 -4.45 41.91 15.63
N ILE A 119 -4.71 41.75 14.34
CA ILE A 119 -3.69 41.67 13.28
C ILE A 119 -3.05 43.03 13.03
N SER A 120 -3.79 44.13 13.18
CA SER A 120 -3.24 45.48 13.01
C SER A 120 -2.18 45.85 14.05
N THR A 121 -2.17 45.20 15.23
CA THR A 121 -1.21 45.42 16.33
C THR A 121 -0.66 44.10 16.89
N PRO A 122 0.05 43.32 16.06
CA PRO A 122 0.26 41.91 16.35
C PRO A 122 1.22 41.64 17.52
N GLY A 123 2.13 42.58 17.82
CA GLY A 123 3.01 42.53 18.99
C GLY A 123 2.37 42.99 20.30
N ALA A 124 1.11 43.45 20.31
CA ALA A 124 0.46 43.90 21.53
C ALA A 124 0.26 42.72 22.50
N MET A 125 0.48 42.94 23.80
CA MET A 125 0.42 41.90 24.84
C MET A 125 -0.87 41.06 24.85
N HIS A 126 -1.99 41.66 24.41
CA HIS A 126 -3.29 40.98 24.32
C HIS A 126 -3.57 40.38 22.94
N ALA A 127 -2.87 40.83 21.88
CA ALA A 127 -3.07 40.34 20.52
C ALA A 127 -2.12 39.19 20.18
N TRP A 128 -0.86 39.29 20.61
CA TRP A 128 0.18 38.33 20.27
C TRP A 128 -0.17 36.88 20.65
N PRO A 129 -0.74 36.58 21.84
CA PRO A 129 -1.10 35.19 22.17
C PRO A 129 -2.12 34.57 21.21
N HIS A 130 -3.03 35.37 20.64
CA HIS A 130 -4.00 34.89 19.66
C HIS A 130 -3.33 34.61 18.31
N ILE A 131 -2.48 35.53 17.85
CA ILE A 131 -1.76 35.39 16.57
C ILE A 131 -0.76 34.25 16.62
N LEU A 132 0.03 34.17 17.69
CA LEU A 132 0.94 33.07 17.92
C LEU A 132 0.20 31.73 17.95
N SER A 133 -1.01 31.68 18.53
CA SER A 133 -1.82 30.45 18.50
C SER A 133 -2.32 30.09 17.10
N ALA A 134 -2.57 31.07 16.24
CA ALA A 134 -2.90 30.80 14.84
C ALA A 134 -1.68 30.32 14.04
N LEU A 135 -0.51 30.93 14.23
CA LEU A 135 0.75 30.51 13.60
C LEU A 135 1.19 29.12 14.07
N ASP A 136 1.08 28.84 15.37
CA ASP A 136 1.39 27.53 15.96
C ASP A 136 0.43 26.43 15.46
N TRP A 137 -0.86 26.75 15.30
CA TRP A 137 -1.80 25.83 14.64
C TRP A 137 -1.42 25.59 13.18
N LEU A 138 -1.11 26.64 12.42
CA LEU A 138 -0.73 26.53 11.01
C LEU A 138 0.54 25.69 10.82
N ARG A 139 1.53 25.90 11.69
CA ARG A 139 2.74 25.06 11.79
C ARG A 139 2.37 23.59 12.00
N ALA A 140 1.55 23.30 13.01
CA ALA A 140 1.15 21.93 13.32
C ALA A 140 0.39 21.28 12.15
N GLU A 141 -0.49 22.03 11.48
CA GLU A 141 -1.23 21.56 10.31
C GLU A 141 -0.28 21.27 9.13
N SER A 142 0.70 22.15 8.89
CA SER A 142 1.71 21.94 7.85
C SER A 142 2.59 20.70 8.14
N GLN A 143 3.01 20.51 9.39
CA GLN A 143 3.75 19.31 9.80
C GLN A 143 2.92 18.04 9.60
N ALA A 144 1.66 18.04 10.07
CA ALA A 144 0.76 16.91 9.92
C ALA A 144 0.48 16.59 8.44
N ALA A 145 0.31 17.60 7.59
CA ALA A 145 0.15 17.42 6.16
C ALA A 145 1.40 16.78 5.53
N ASN A 146 2.61 17.24 5.90
CA ASN A 146 3.85 16.68 5.39
C ASN A 146 4.06 15.22 5.85
N GLU A 147 3.76 14.92 7.11
CA GLU A 147 3.80 13.55 7.65
C GLU A 147 2.78 12.63 6.98
N ALA A 148 1.57 13.13 6.73
CA ALA A 148 0.53 12.40 6.03
C ALA A 148 0.93 12.11 4.58
N MET A 149 1.49 13.09 3.86
CA MET A 149 2.03 12.90 2.52
C MET A 149 3.19 11.89 2.48
N ALA A 150 4.10 11.93 3.46
CA ALA A 150 5.22 10.99 3.54
C ALA A 150 4.76 9.56 3.88
N SER A 151 3.70 9.41 4.67
CA SER A 151 3.15 8.11 5.08
C SER A 151 2.19 7.51 4.05
N GLN A 152 1.74 8.32 3.08
CA GLN A 152 0.79 7.87 2.07
C GLN A 152 1.49 7.00 1.01
N THR A 153 1.15 5.72 0.99
CA THR A 153 1.55 4.80 -0.08
C THR A 153 0.66 5.03 -1.31
N VAL A 154 1.07 5.97 -2.17
CA VAL A 154 0.35 6.26 -3.43
C VAL A 154 0.30 5.04 -4.35
N PHE A 155 1.35 4.21 -4.30
CA PHE A 155 1.43 2.97 -5.05
C PHE A 155 1.55 1.80 -4.09
N SER A 156 0.53 0.94 -4.07
CA SER A 156 0.59 -0.33 -3.33
C SER A 156 1.34 -1.38 -4.16
N PRO A 157 2.23 -2.18 -3.54
CA PRO A 157 2.86 -3.29 -4.23
C PRO A 157 1.80 -4.29 -4.68
N HIS A 158 1.92 -4.78 -5.91
CA HIS A 158 1.06 -5.85 -6.39
C HIS A 158 1.41 -7.14 -5.61
N ASN A 159 0.43 -8.02 -5.36
CA ASN A 159 0.62 -9.25 -4.54
C ASN A 159 1.81 -10.15 -4.97
N ARG A 160 2.31 -9.98 -6.19
CA ARG A 160 3.42 -10.75 -6.78
C ARG A 160 4.79 -10.06 -6.69
N GLN A 161 4.85 -8.80 -6.28
CA GLN A 161 6.09 -8.05 -6.20
C GLN A 161 6.80 -8.28 -4.86
N VAL A 162 8.12 -8.45 -4.92
CA VAL A 162 8.96 -8.47 -3.72
C VAL A 162 8.93 -7.08 -3.09
N LEU A 163 8.74 -7.00 -1.77
CA LEU A 163 8.64 -5.74 -1.02
C LEU A 163 9.88 -4.82 -1.16
N SER A 164 11.01 -5.36 -1.64
CA SER A 164 12.25 -4.62 -1.89
C SER A 164 12.27 -3.85 -3.22
N GLU A 165 11.35 -4.15 -4.14
CA GLU A 165 11.30 -3.52 -5.46
C GLU A 165 10.21 -2.46 -5.54
N PRO A 166 10.42 -1.38 -6.33
CA PRO A 166 9.40 -0.35 -6.50
C PRO A 166 8.11 -0.97 -7.08
N PRO A 167 6.94 -0.54 -6.60
CA PRO A 167 5.67 -1.08 -7.09
C PRO A 167 5.50 -0.81 -8.58
N LEU A 168 4.98 -1.77 -9.35
CA LEU A 168 4.91 -1.71 -10.81
C LEU A 168 4.21 -0.43 -11.32
N PRO A 169 3.08 0.01 -10.72
CA PRO A 169 2.46 1.28 -11.10
C PRO A 169 3.39 2.50 -10.96
N LYS A 170 4.30 2.49 -9.97
CA LYS A 170 5.30 3.55 -9.78
C LYS A 170 6.32 3.51 -10.92
N THR A 171 6.87 2.33 -11.23
CA THR A 171 7.82 2.14 -12.34
C THR A 171 7.23 2.61 -13.67
N VAL A 172 5.97 2.27 -13.94
CA VAL A 172 5.25 2.71 -15.15
C VAL A 172 5.07 4.22 -15.19
N LEU A 173 4.66 4.85 -14.08
CA LEU A 173 4.52 6.30 -14.02
C LEU A 173 5.87 7.01 -14.21
N GLU A 174 6.92 6.53 -13.56
CA GLU A 174 8.28 7.07 -13.69
C GLU A 174 8.78 6.99 -15.13
N PHE A 175 8.51 5.89 -15.83
CA PHE A 175 8.77 5.78 -17.26
C PHE A 175 8.07 6.89 -18.05
N PHE A 176 6.75 7.07 -17.88
CA PHE A 176 6.02 8.12 -18.58
C PHE A 176 6.53 9.52 -18.27
N VAL A 177 6.88 9.80 -17.00
CA VAL A 177 7.41 11.10 -16.61
C VAL A 177 8.79 11.36 -17.25
N LYS A 178 9.68 10.37 -17.27
CA LYS A 178 10.99 10.47 -17.92
C LYS A 178 10.83 10.66 -19.43
N ALA A 179 9.98 9.83 -20.05
CA ALA A 179 9.64 9.90 -21.46
C ALA A 179 9.14 11.29 -21.89
N LEU A 180 8.16 11.84 -21.18
CA LEU A 180 7.58 13.16 -21.48
C LEU A 180 8.56 14.32 -21.25
N ARG A 181 9.54 14.14 -20.34
CA ARG A 181 10.61 15.13 -20.13
C ARG A 181 11.63 15.13 -21.27
N GLU A 182 11.91 13.97 -21.83
CA GLU A 182 12.85 13.82 -22.95
C GLU A 182 12.22 14.28 -24.27
N ASP A 183 11.00 13.81 -24.56
CA ASP A 183 10.22 14.24 -25.72
C ASP A 183 8.75 14.49 -25.34
N PRO A 184 8.32 15.76 -25.23
CA PRO A 184 6.93 16.13 -24.96
C PRO A 184 5.92 15.67 -26.03
N SER A 185 6.38 15.32 -27.24
CA SER A 185 5.53 14.78 -28.31
C SER A 185 5.18 13.31 -28.13
N GLY A 186 5.86 12.62 -27.20
CA GLY A 186 5.66 11.21 -26.90
C GLY A 186 6.36 10.25 -27.86
N ASN A 187 7.25 10.74 -28.73
CA ASN A 187 7.99 9.90 -29.65
C ASN A 187 9.32 9.44 -29.05
N ILE A 188 9.30 8.32 -28.35
CA ILE A 188 10.49 7.76 -27.69
C ILE A 188 11.08 6.68 -28.60
N ASP A 189 12.38 6.79 -28.87
CA ASP A 189 13.13 5.73 -29.55
C ASP A 189 13.07 4.42 -28.73
N PRO A 190 12.62 3.29 -29.31
CA PRO A 190 12.61 2.00 -28.63
C PRO A 190 13.97 1.55 -28.09
N ASP A 191 15.07 1.99 -28.71
CA ASP A 191 16.43 1.66 -28.29
C ASP A 191 17.01 2.65 -27.25
N SER A 192 16.21 3.61 -26.81
CA SER A 192 16.58 4.58 -25.77
C SER A 192 16.90 3.92 -24.43
N TYR A 193 17.78 4.58 -23.67
CA TYR A 193 18.12 4.16 -22.30
C TYR A 193 16.88 4.11 -21.40
N ILE A 194 15.87 4.97 -21.61
CA ILE A 194 14.64 5.01 -20.81
C ILE A 194 13.85 3.71 -20.97
N VAL A 195 13.72 3.22 -22.20
CA VAL A 195 12.99 1.99 -22.52
C VAL A 195 13.75 0.77 -21.99
N LYS A 196 15.08 0.77 -22.11
CA LYS A 196 15.95 -0.30 -21.58
C LYS A 196 15.89 -0.38 -20.05
N GLU A 197 15.99 0.77 -19.36
CA GLU A 197 15.86 0.87 -17.90
C GLU A 197 14.49 0.38 -17.43
N PHE A 198 13.41 0.82 -18.10
CA PHE A 198 12.05 0.38 -17.81
C PHE A 198 11.88 -1.12 -18.00
N THR A 199 12.35 -1.67 -19.12
CA THR A 199 12.27 -3.11 -19.41
C THR A 199 13.00 -3.92 -18.34
N ALA A 200 14.22 -3.52 -17.96
CA ALA A 200 14.97 -4.19 -16.90
C ALA A 200 14.23 -4.14 -15.54
N SER A 201 13.59 -3.01 -15.20
CA SER A 201 12.81 -2.90 -13.97
C SER A 201 11.54 -3.76 -13.99
N VAL A 202 10.91 -3.93 -15.15
CA VAL A 202 9.74 -4.81 -15.31
C VAL A 202 10.16 -6.28 -15.21
N GLU A 203 11.25 -6.67 -15.86
CA GLU A 203 11.77 -8.04 -15.80
C GLU A 203 12.19 -8.43 -14.38
N ALA A 204 12.79 -7.50 -13.62
CA ALA A 204 13.07 -7.69 -12.20
C ALA A 204 11.76 -7.90 -11.39
N ALA A 205 10.78 -7.02 -11.58
CA ALA A 205 9.50 -7.07 -10.85
C ALA A 205 8.70 -8.36 -11.05
N PHE A 206 8.79 -8.96 -12.24
CA PHE A 206 8.11 -10.22 -12.56
C PHE A 206 9.01 -11.46 -12.39
N GLY A 207 10.33 -11.27 -12.24
CA GLY A 207 11.31 -12.35 -12.20
C GLY A 207 11.41 -13.16 -13.50
N CYS A 208 10.93 -12.61 -14.61
CA CYS A 208 10.95 -13.27 -15.91
C CYS A 208 11.21 -12.28 -17.04
N SER A 209 12.02 -12.72 -18.02
CA SER A 209 12.31 -11.94 -19.24
C SER A 209 11.36 -12.29 -20.38
N ALA A 210 11.24 -11.37 -21.33
CA ALA A 210 10.46 -11.62 -22.55
C ALA A 210 10.98 -12.84 -23.35
N GLY A 211 12.29 -13.12 -23.27
CA GLY A 211 12.89 -14.30 -23.89
C GLY A 211 12.47 -15.60 -23.21
N GLN A 212 12.41 -15.62 -21.87
CA GLN A 212 11.95 -16.79 -21.12
C GLN A 212 10.48 -17.09 -21.40
N ILE A 213 9.64 -16.07 -21.50
CA ILE A 213 8.22 -16.23 -21.85
C ILE A 213 8.09 -16.90 -23.23
N LYS A 214 8.79 -16.39 -24.25
CA LYS A 214 8.77 -16.97 -25.60
C LYS A 214 9.30 -18.40 -25.64
N SER A 215 10.33 -18.71 -24.86
CA SER A 215 10.86 -20.07 -24.75
C SER A 215 9.83 -21.02 -24.17
N MET A 216 9.14 -20.59 -23.11
CA MET A 216 8.13 -21.40 -22.43
C MET A 216 6.87 -21.57 -23.30
N GLU A 217 6.49 -20.55 -24.06
CA GLU A 217 5.42 -20.65 -25.08
C GLU A 217 5.78 -21.64 -26.20
N ALA A 218 7.04 -21.67 -26.64
CA ALA A 218 7.51 -22.62 -27.64
C ALA A 218 7.49 -24.07 -27.10
N GLU A 219 7.93 -24.28 -25.85
CA GLU A 219 7.89 -25.58 -25.19
C GLU A 219 6.45 -26.08 -25.01
N ILE A 220 5.52 -25.21 -24.59
CA ILE A 220 4.09 -25.57 -24.51
C ILE A 220 3.57 -26.01 -25.88
N LYS A 221 3.92 -25.28 -26.94
CA LYS A 221 3.50 -25.61 -28.30
C LYS A 221 4.09 -26.93 -28.79
N GLU A 222 5.32 -27.26 -28.42
CA GLU A 222 5.94 -28.54 -28.74
C GLU A 222 5.27 -29.70 -28.00
N LEU A 223 4.99 -29.53 -26.70
CA LEU A 223 4.26 -30.51 -25.89
C LEU A 223 2.82 -30.72 -26.39
N GLU A 224 2.14 -29.66 -26.82
CA GLU A 224 0.81 -29.75 -27.45
C GLU A 224 0.84 -30.47 -28.80
N ALA A 225 1.99 -30.47 -29.50
CA ALA A 225 2.16 -31.19 -30.76
C ALA A 225 2.49 -32.69 -30.57
N GLU A 226 2.86 -33.12 -29.36
CA GLU A 226 3.02 -34.53 -29.06
C GLU A 226 1.69 -35.28 -29.20
N PRO A 227 1.69 -36.53 -29.73
CA PRO A 227 0.48 -37.29 -29.89
C PRO A 227 -0.18 -37.49 -28.53
N THR A 228 -1.33 -36.84 -28.36
CA THR A 228 -2.12 -36.90 -27.13
C THR A 228 -2.38 -38.36 -26.75
N CYS A 229 -2.56 -38.65 -25.46
CA CYS A 229 -2.83 -40.00 -24.95
C CYS A 229 -3.92 -40.74 -25.76
N ASP A 230 -4.89 -40.03 -26.33
CA ASP A 230 -5.93 -40.57 -27.21
C ASP A 230 -5.40 -41.07 -28.57
N HIS A 231 -4.42 -40.40 -29.18
CA HIS A 231 -3.75 -40.89 -30.39
C HIS A 231 -2.94 -42.15 -30.08
N LEU A 232 -2.29 -42.21 -28.91
CA LEU A 232 -1.56 -43.41 -28.48
C LEU A 232 -2.52 -44.59 -28.22
N ARG A 233 -3.67 -44.35 -27.59
CA ARG A 233 -4.74 -45.35 -27.41
C ARG A 233 -5.31 -45.85 -28.73
N ALA A 234 -5.61 -44.95 -29.67
CA ALA A 234 -6.11 -45.34 -31.00
C ALA A 234 -5.10 -46.22 -31.75
N ARG A 235 -3.79 -45.91 -31.63
CA ARG A 235 -2.72 -46.74 -32.19
C ARG A 235 -2.61 -48.10 -31.50
N GLU A 236 -2.74 -48.14 -30.17
CA GLU A 236 -2.77 -49.40 -29.41
C GLU A 236 -3.96 -50.27 -29.81
N GLU A 237 -5.15 -49.69 -29.98
CA GLU A 237 -6.35 -50.40 -30.41
C GLU A 237 -6.22 -50.97 -31.82
N SER A 238 -5.67 -50.19 -32.75
CA SER A 238 -5.38 -50.64 -34.11
C SER A 238 -4.38 -51.80 -34.13
N LEU A 239 -3.29 -51.69 -33.36
CA LEU A 239 -2.31 -52.77 -33.24
C LEU A 239 -2.93 -54.03 -32.62
N ARG A 240 -3.75 -53.88 -31.58
CA ARG A 240 -4.49 -55.00 -30.97
C ARG A 240 -5.44 -55.68 -31.96
N ALA A 241 -6.13 -54.90 -32.79
CA ALA A 241 -7.00 -55.46 -33.83
C ALA A 241 -6.20 -56.29 -34.85
N SER A 242 -5.06 -55.75 -35.31
CA SER A 242 -4.17 -56.46 -36.24
C SER A 242 -3.58 -57.75 -35.63
N ILE A 243 -3.20 -57.73 -34.35
CA ILE A 243 -2.74 -58.94 -33.65
C ILE A 243 -3.83 -60.01 -33.59
N ARG A 244 -5.07 -59.64 -33.23
CA ARG A 244 -6.19 -60.60 -33.19
C ARG A 244 -6.48 -61.20 -34.55
N GLU A 245 -6.42 -60.40 -35.61
CA GLU A 245 -6.61 -60.88 -36.98
C GLU A 245 -5.52 -61.88 -37.38
N ALA A 246 -4.26 -61.58 -37.06
CA ALA A 246 -3.14 -62.49 -37.31
C ALA A 246 -3.25 -63.80 -36.49
N GLU A 247 -3.69 -63.72 -35.23
CA GLU A 247 -3.94 -64.89 -34.38
C GLU A 247 -5.06 -65.77 -34.94
N ALA A 248 -6.16 -65.17 -35.39
CA ALA A 248 -7.27 -65.90 -36.00
C ALA A 248 -6.87 -66.56 -37.34
N ALA A 249 -6.06 -65.87 -38.15
CA ALA A 249 -5.52 -66.44 -39.38
C ALA A 249 -4.58 -67.62 -39.08
N ALA A 250 -3.74 -67.50 -38.03
CA ALA A 250 -2.86 -68.57 -37.60
C ALA A 250 -3.63 -69.79 -37.05
N SER A 251 -4.71 -69.58 -36.30
CA SER A 251 -5.56 -70.68 -35.83
C SER A 251 -6.27 -71.38 -36.99
N ALA A 252 -6.80 -70.63 -37.96
CA ALA A 252 -7.43 -71.22 -39.15
C ALA A 252 -6.45 -72.06 -39.97
N ALA A 253 -5.23 -71.56 -40.19
CA ALA A 253 -4.18 -72.32 -40.87
C ALA A 253 -3.78 -73.59 -40.09
N ARG A 254 -3.78 -73.54 -38.75
CA ARG A 254 -3.51 -74.71 -37.91
C ARG A 254 -4.61 -75.77 -38.04
N ASP A 255 -5.87 -75.35 -38.00
CA ASP A 255 -7.01 -76.26 -38.17
C ASP A 255 -7.00 -76.93 -39.55
N GLU A 256 -6.60 -76.20 -40.59
CA GLU A 256 -6.42 -76.75 -41.94
C GLU A 256 -5.32 -77.81 -41.99
N VAL A 257 -4.17 -77.56 -41.34
CA VAL A 257 -3.09 -78.56 -41.22
C VAL A 257 -3.57 -79.80 -40.48
N ASP A 258 -4.28 -79.65 -39.36
CA ASP A 258 -4.81 -80.77 -38.58
C ASP A 258 -5.84 -81.58 -39.38
N HIS A 259 -6.73 -80.92 -40.13
CA HIS A 259 -7.66 -81.59 -41.04
C HIS A 259 -6.93 -82.40 -42.11
N LEU A 260 -5.92 -81.80 -42.76
CA LEU A 260 -5.11 -82.49 -43.76
C LEU A 260 -4.40 -83.71 -43.17
N LEU A 261 -3.82 -83.60 -41.97
CA LEU A 261 -3.21 -84.74 -41.26
C LEU A 261 -4.21 -85.89 -41.04
N VAL A 262 -5.43 -85.59 -40.58
CA VAL A 262 -6.48 -86.62 -40.40
C VAL A 262 -6.83 -87.30 -41.72
N THR A 263 -7.00 -86.53 -42.80
CA THR A 263 -7.32 -87.11 -44.12
C THR A 263 -6.18 -87.94 -44.70
N MET A 264 -4.92 -87.54 -44.48
CA MET A 264 -3.75 -88.31 -44.87
C MET A 264 -3.68 -89.64 -44.12
N VAL A 265 -3.94 -89.63 -42.81
CA VAL A 265 -3.98 -90.86 -41.99
C VAL A 265 -5.10 -91.80 -42.46
N ASP A 266 -6.31 -91.29 -42.74
CA ASP A 266 -7.41 -92.12 -43.27
C ASP A 266 -7.08 -92.71 -44.64
N ALA A 267 -6.48 -91.90 -45.53
CA ALA A 267 -6.02 -92.37 -46.84
C ALA A 267 -4.96 -93.47 -46.71
N GLU A 268 -4.01 -93.33 -45.77
CA GLU A 268 -2.99 -94.35 -45.49
C GLU A 268 -3.61 -95.65 -44.96
N VAL A 269 -4.59 -95.57 -44.06
CA VAL A 269 -5.32 -96.75 -43.56
C VAL A 269 -6.08 -97.46 -44.68
N ARG A 270 -6.74 -96.71 -45.57
CA ARG A 270 -7.44 -97.28 -46.74
C ARG A 270 -6.49 -97.97 -47.70
N LEU A 271 -5.33 -97.38 -47.97
CA LEU A 271 -4.30 -98.00 -48.80
C LEU A 271 -3.82 -99.33 -48.20
N ARG A 272 -3.55 -99.38 -46.89
CA ARG A 272 -3.18 -100.63 -46.21
C ARG A 272 -4.26 -101.71 -46.28
N LEU A 273 -5.53 -101.33 -46.15
CA LEU A 273 -6.66 -102.26 -46.29
C LEU A 273 -6.80 -102.77 -47.73
N PHE A 274 -6.58 -101.90 -48.72
CA PHE A 274 -6.58 -102.28 -50.13
C PHE A 274 -5.46 -103.26 -50.43
N ASP A 275 -4.24 -103.00 -49.97
CA ASP A 275 -3.10 -103.92 -50.13
C ASP A 275 -3.39 -105.28 -49.47
N PHE A 276 -4.00 -105.29 -48.28
CA PHE A 276 -4.40 -106.53 -47.61
C PHE A 276 -5.48 -107.29 -48.39
N PHE A 277 -6.45 -106.59 -48.98
CA PHE A 277 -7.50 -107.18 -49.79
C PHE A 277 -6.95 -107.78 -51.10
N VAL A 278 -6.04 -107.08 -51.78
CA VAL A 278 -5.34 -107.59 -52.96
C VAL A 278 -4.52 -108.83 -52.61
N MET A 279 -3.81 -108.83 -51.49
CA MET A 279 -3.06 -109.99 -51.01
C MET A 279 -3.99 -111.17 -50.70
N TYR A 280 -5.14 -110.94 -50.06
CA TYR A 280 -6.13 -111.98 -49.75
C TYR A 280 -6.78 -112.59 -51.00
N LEU A 281 -7.10 -111.76 -52.00
CA LEU A 281 -7.58 -112.21 -53.31
C LEU A 281 -6.54 -113.06 -54.02
N TRP A 282 -5.27 -112.64 -53.98
CA TRP A 282 -4.18 -113.38 -54.60
C TRP A 282 -3.98 -114.76 -53.94
N VAL A 283 -3.98 -114.82 -52.60
CA VAL A 283 -3.93 -116.09 -51.86
C VAL A 283 -5.14 -116.97 -52.16
N SER A 284 -6.34 -116.38 -52.29
CA SER A 284 -7.57 -117.11 -52.60
C SER A 284 -7.59 -117.67 -54.03
N LEU A 285 -6.95 -116.99 -54.99
CA LEU A 285 -6.78 -117.47 -56.37
C LEU A 285 -5.70 -118.55 -56.53
N VAL A 286 -4.74 -118.64 -55.61
CA VAL A 286 -3.64 -119.64 -55.64
C VAL A 286 -4.05 -120.97 -54.97
N VAL A 287 -5.17 -121.00 -54.23
CA VAL A 287 -5.67 -122.17 -53.47
C VAL A 287 -6.83 -122.90 -54.19
N TRP A 288 -7.19 -122.51 -55.41
CA TRP A 288 -8.12 -123.20 -56.31
C TRP A 288 -7.39 -123.69 -57.57
#